data_AF-A0A381N4B1-F1
#
_entry.id   AF-A0A381N4B1-F1
#
_cell.length_a   1.000
_cell.length_b   1.000
_cell.length_c   1.000
_cell.angle_alpha   90.00
_cell.angle_beta   90.00
_cell.angle_gamma   90.00
#
_symmetry.space_group_name_H-M   'P 1'
#
loop_
_entity.id
_entity.type
_entity.pdbx_description
1 polymer ?
#
loop_
_entity_poly.entity_id
_entity_poly.type
_entity_poly.pdbx_seq_one_letter_code
_entity_poly.pdbx_strand_id
1 'polypeptide(L)'
;VTHDLVQDLKWDAKLRAQFEADQASVLDRYALKPEERTAIDSGDFRTLYDMGLHPYLGGQLARLMYGNAAGPDATRAVNRLISSLTGEDRPDDRTTT
;
A
#
# COMPACT_ATOMS: atom_id res chain seq x y z
N VAL A 1 -2.02 -0.15 14.87
CA VAL A 1 -1.03 -1.03 14.23
C VAL A 1 -0.87 -0.74 12.73
N THR A 2 -1.84 -1.02 11.85
CA THR A 2 -1.69 -0.68 10.41
C THR A 2 -1.44 0.82 10.17
N HIS A 3 -2.04 1.69 10.99
CA HIS A 3 -1.77 3.12 10.98
C HIS A 3 -0.32 3.45 11.37
N ASP A 4 0.23 2.77 12.39
CA ASP A 4 1.59 2.97 12.88
C ASP A 4 2.62 2.51 11.85
N LEU A 5 2.39 1.34 11.24
CA LEU A 5 3.19 0.84 10.12
C LEU A 5 3.32 1.88 9.00
N VAL A 6 2.20 2.47 8.55
CA VAL A 6 2.21 3.47 7.48
C VAL A 6 2.98 4.73 7.89
N GLN A 7 2.84 5.17 9.15
CA GLN A 7 3.57 6.32 9.66
C GLN A 7 5.07 6.04 9.77
N ASP A 8 5.46 4.89 10.31
CA ASP A 8 6.86 4.50 10.44
C ASP A 8 7.54 4.38 9.07
N LEU A 9 6.88 3.73 8.10
CA LEU A 9 7.39 3.62 6.72
C LEU A 9 7.57 4.98 6.03
N LYS A 10 6.79 5.98 6.43
CA LYS A 10 6.89 7.33 5.87
C LYS A 10 8.10 8.08 6.43
N TRP A 11 8.45 7.87 7.70
CA TRP A 11 9.46 8.67 8.39
C TRP A 11 10.82 7.97 8.56
N ASP A 12 10.85 6.63 8.49
CA ASP A 12 12.08 5.85 8.55
C ASP A 12 12.49 5.32 7.16
N ALA A 13 13.46 5.99 6.56
CA ALA A 13 13.99 5.62 5.25
C ALA A 13 14.66 4.22 5.23
N LYS A 14 15.21 3.76 6.35
CA LYS A 14 15.83 2.43 6.45
C LYS A 14 14.76 1.36 6.53
N LEU A 15 13.74 1.57 7.35
CA LEU A 15 12.58 0.69 7.41
C LEU A 15 11.88 0.62 6.05
N ARG A 16 11.75 1.77 5.37
CA ARG A 16 11.21 1.87 4.02
C ARG A 16 12.00 1.02 3.02
N ALA A 17 13.31 1.19 2.97
CA ALA A 17 14.16 0.40 2.07
C ALA A 17 14.07 -1.10 2.39
N GLN A 18 13.96 -1.46 3.67
CA GLN A 18 13.76 -2.85 4.06
C GLN A 18 12.39 -3.37 3.61
N PHE A 19 11.33 -2.57 3.71
CA PHE A 19 9.99 -2.96 3.27
C PHE A 19 9.94 -3.21 1.75
N GLU A 20 10.70 -2.43 0.97
CA GLU A 20 10.84 -2.65 -0.48
C GLU A 20 11.61 -3.94 -0.80
N ALA A 21 12.63 -4.27 0.00
CA ALA A 21 13.48 -5.44 -0.24
C ALA A 21 12.88 -6.75 0.33
N ASP A 22 12.23 -6.68 1.48
CA ASP A 22 11.67 -7.79 2.23
C ASP A 22 10.47 -7.31 3.07
N GLN A 23 9.35 -7.16 2.38
CA GLN A 23 8.09 -6.70 2.96
C GLN A 23 7.67 -7.56 4.16
N ALA A 24 7.78 -8.88 4.03
CA ALA A 24 7.33 -9.83 5.05
C ALA A 24 8.09 -9.61 6.38
N SER A 25 9.41 -9.46 6.32
CA SER A 25 10.23 -9.23 7.53
C SER A 25 9.88 -7.94 8.27
N VAL A 26 9.41 -6.92 7.55
CA VAL A 26 8.96 -5.66 8.17
C VAL A 26 7.58 -5.85 8.79
N LEU A 27 6.65 -6.48 8.05
CA LEU A 27 5.30 -6.72 8.55
C LEU A 27 5.28 -7.63 9.78
N ASP A 28 6.19 -8.60 9.89
CA ASP A 28 6.34 -9.49 11.06
C ASP A 28 6.70 -8.75 12.35
N ARG A 29 7.17 -7.50 12.27
CA ARG A 29 7.48 -6.66 13.44
C ARG A 29 6.23 -6.03 14.06
N TYR A 30 5.12 -6.00 13.34
CA TYR A 30 3.89 -5.38 13.75
C TYR A 30 2.88 -6.44 14.18
N ALA A 31 2.13 -6.16 15.25
CA ALA A 31 1.04 -7.02 15.73
C ALA A 31 -0.22 -6.89 14.85
N LEU A 32 -0.07 -7.09 13.53
CA LEU A 32 -1.15 -7.06 12.57
C LEU A 32 -2.10 -8.24 12.81
N LYS A 33 -3.40 -8.03 12.62
CA LYS A 33 -4.32 -9.15 12.51
C LYS A 33 -3.98 -9.97 11.26
N PRO A 34 -4.23 -11.29 11.25
CA PRO A 34 -3.99 -12.13 10.07
C PRO A 34 -4.66 -11.60 8.79
N GLU A 35 -5.86 -11.03 8.93
CA GLU A 35 -6.62 -10.41 7.85
C GLU A 35 -5.95 -9.12 7.34
N GLU A 36 -5.46 -8.25 8.23
CA GLU A 36 -4.70 -7.05 7.84
C GLU A 36 -3.42 -7.44 7.10
N ARG A 37 -2.70 -8.45 7.61
CA ARG A 37 -1.48 -8.97 6.97
C ARG A 37 -1.77 -9.47 5.56
N THR A 38 -2.78 -10.33 5.43
CA THR A 38 -3.18 -10.89 4.12
C THR A 38 -3.56 -9.79 3.15
N ALA A 39 -4.35 -8.80 3.61
CA ALA A 39 -4.79 -7.70 2.77
C ALA A 39 -3.64 -6.79 2.35
N ILE A 40 -2.63 -6.56 3.19
CA ILE A 40 -1.41 -5.83 2.79
C ILE A 40 -0.60 -6.65 1.78
N ASP A 41 -0.38 -7.94 2.02
CA ASP A 41 0.41 -8.80 1.14
C ASP A 41 -0.24 -8.94 -0.26
N SER A 42 -1.57 -8.98 -0.33
CA SER A 42 -2.33 -9.07 -1.59
C SER A 42 -2.69 -7.71 -2.20
N GLY A 43 -2.44 -6.61 -1.51
CA GLY A 43 -2.84 -5.28 -1.98
C GLY A 43 -4.36 -5.05 -1.97
N ASP A 44 -5.09 -5.69 -1.06
CA ASP A 44 -6.53 -5.55 -0.89
C ASP A 44 -6.88 -4.37 0.04
N PHE A 45 -6.90 -3.17 -0.52
CA PHE A 45 -7.28 -1.95 0.18
C PHE A 45 -8.76 -1.90 0.56
N ARG A 46 -9.63 -2.64 -0.14
CA ARG A 46 -11.06 -2.70 0.21
C ARG A 46 -11.20 -3.34 1.59
N THR A 47 -10.58 -4.49 1.79
CA THR A 47 -10.56 -5.17 3.09
C THR A 47 -9.91 -4.28 4.16
N LEU A 48 -8.78 -3.64 3.87
CA LEU A 48 -8.15 -2.72 4.84
C LEU A 48 -9.09 -1.57 5.26
N TYR A 49 -9.89 -1.03 4.33
CA TYR A 49 -10.85 0.04 4.63
C TYR A 49 -12.02 -0.48 5.46
N ASP A 50 -12.54 -1.66 5.15
CA ASP A 50 -13.59 -2.31 5.94
C ASP A 50 -13.11 -2.63 7.36
N MET A 51 -11.81 -2.87 7.54
CA MET A 51 -11.15 -3.04 8.84
C MET A 51 -10.84 -1.72 9.56
N GLY A 52 -11.17 -0.56 8.97
CA GLY A 52 -11.05 0.75 9.58
C GLY A 52 -9.75 1.51 9.24
N LEU A 53 -8.97 1.08 8.24
CA LEU A 53 -7.86 1.89 7.74
C LEU A 53 -8.39 3.20 7.13
N HIS A 54 -7.89 4.33 7.62
CA HIS A 54 -8.31 5.62 7.10
C HIS A 54 -7.88 5.82 5.62
N PRO A 55 -8.75 6.32 4.71
CA PRO A 55 -8.45 6.41 3.28
C PRO A 55 -7.18 7.19 2.92
N TYR A 56 -6.86 8.23 3.69
CA TYR A 56 -5.61 8.98 3.52
C TYR A 56 -4.36 8.10 3.71
N LEU A 57 -4.36 7.23 4.72
CA LEU A 57 -3.26 6.30 4.98
C LEU A 57 -3.26 5.15 3.97
N GLY A 58 -4.43 4.72 3.50
CA GLY A 58 -4.55 3.80 2.37
C GLY A 58 -3.86 4.31 1.12
N GLY A 59 -4.11 5.57 0.74
CA GLY A 59 -3.42 6.21 -0.37
C GLY A 59 -1.90 6.28 -0.20
N GLN A 60 -1.43 6.53 1.04
CA GLN A 60 0.01 6.51 1.34
C GLN A 60 0.60 5.11 1.22
N LEU A 61 -0.08 4.10 1.79
CA LEU A 61 0.36 2.71 1.70
C LEU A 61 0.40 2.23 0.25
N ALA A 62 -0.58 2.57 -0.58
CA ALA A 62 -0.56 2.23 -2.01
C ALA A 62 0.66 2.82 -2.73
N ARG A 63 1.05 4.06 -2.43
CA ARG A 63 2.27 4.67 -2.96
C ARG A 63 3.53 3.97 -2.46
N LEU A 64 3.56 3.60 -1.19
CA LEU A 64 4.65 2.81 -0.64
C LEU A 64 4.74 1.42 -1.30
N MET A 65 3.63 0.80 -1.70
CA MET A 65 3.67 -0.53 -2.32
C MET A 65 4.00 -0.50 -3.82
N TYR A 66 3.48 0.47 -4.57
CA TYR A 66 3.47 0.39 -6.04
C TYR A 66 4.22 1.52 -6.76
N GLY A 67 4.62 2.56 -6.05
CA GLY A 67 5.29 3.71 -6.65
C GLY A 67 5.22 4.95 -5.77
N ASN A 68 6.35 5.29 -5.15
CA ASN A 68 6.43 6.46 -4.26
C ASN A 68 6.95 7.71 -5.00
N ALA A 69 7.68 7.54 -6.11
CA ALA A 69 8.16 8.65 -6.92
C ALA A 69 7.00 9.37 -7.63
N ALA A 70 7.24 10.62 -8.03
CA ALA A 70 6.26 11.40 -8.80
C ALA A 70 6.18 10.89 -10.26
N GLY A 71 5.06 11.18 -10.93
CA GLY A 71 4.86 10.79 -12.33
C GLY A 71 4.22 9.40 -12.48
N PRO A 72 4.68 8.54 -13.42
CA PRO A 72 4.04 7.25 -13.72
C PRO A 72 3.85 6.35 -12.49
N ASP A 73 4.81 6.35 -11.56
CA ASP A 73 4.74 5.61 -10.30
C ASP A 73 3.54 5.99 -9.43
N ALA A 74 3.24 7.30 -9.33
CA ALA A 74 2.10 7.77 -8.58
C ALA A 74 0.77 7.40 -9.27
N THR A 75 0.73 7.40 -10.61
CA THR A 75 -0.43 6.94 -11.38
C THR A 75 -0.67 5.44 -11.17
N ARG A 76 0.38 4.64 -11.24
CA ARG A 76 0.33 3.19 -10.97
C ARG A 76 -0.23 2.90 -9.58
N ALA A 77 0.29 3.57 -8.55
CA ALA A 77 -0.19 3.39 -7.18
C ALA A 77 -1.68 3.74 -7.02
N VAL A 78 -2.14 4.83 -7.65
CA VAL A 78 -3.55 5.21 -7.63
C VAL A 78 -4.41 4.20 -8.38
N ASN A 79 -3.97 3.72 -9.55
CA ASN A 79 -4.74 2.76 -10.33
C ASN A 79 -4.88 1.44 -9.57
N ARG A 80 -3.81 0.92 -8.97
CA ARG A 80 -3.87 -0.29 -8.12
C ARG A 80 -4.80 -0.13 -6.92
N LEU A 81 -4.76 1.01 -6.24
CA LEU A 81 -5.69 1.31 -5.16
C LEU A 81 -7.14 1.27 -5.66
N ILE A 82 -7.44 1.95 -6.77
CA ILE A 82 -8.81 2.00 -7.28
C ILE A 82 -9.27 0.62 -7.76
N SER A 83 -8.42 -0.15 -8.45
CA SER A 83 -8.76 -1.51 -8.87
C SER A 83 -9.13 -2.39 -7.69
N SER A 84 -8.40 -2.28 -6.58
CA SER A 84 -8.75 -3.00 -5.35
C SER A 84 -10.09 -2.54 -4.75
N LEU A 85 -10.41 -1.25 -4.81
CA LEU A 85 -11.65 -0.71 -4.24
C LEU A 85 -12.90 -1.01 -5.09
N THR A 86 -12.77 -1.04 -6.41
CA THR A 86 -13.91 -1.24 -7.33
C THR A 86 -14.03 -2.66 -7.86
N GLY A 87 -12.96 -3.46 -7.79
CA GLY A 87 -12.87 -4.76 -8.44
C GLY A 87 -12.69 -4.69 -9.97
N GLU A 88 -12.56 -3.48 -10.52
CA GLU A 88 -12.32 -3.26 -11.95
C GLU A 88 -10.84 -3.06 -12.22
N ASP A 89 -10.25 -3.86 -13.11
CA ASP A 89 -8.84 -3.70 -13.45
C ASP A 89 -8.59 -2.38 -14.20
N ARG A 90 -7.63 -1.60 -13.69
CA ARG A 90 -7.16 -0.35 -14.30
C ARG A 90 -5.70 -0.50 -14.69
N PRO A 91 -5.33 -0.14 -15.93
CA PRO A 91 -3.96 -0.30 -16.41
C PRO A 91 -2.99 0.57 -15.60
N ASP A 92 -1.79 0.06 -15.33
CA ASP A 92 -0.75 0.77 -14.57
C ASP A 92 -0.25 2.02 -15.31
N ASP A 93 -0.37 2.07 -16.64
CA ASP A 93 0.07 3.17 -17.50
C ASP A 93 -1.14 3.86 -18.15
N ARG A 94 -1.12 5.20 -18.19
CA ARG A 94 -1.87 5.89 -19.25
C ARG A 94 -0.94 5.89 -20.46
N THR A 95 -1.07 4.92 -21.36
CA THR A 95 -0.68 5.17 -22.75
C THR A 95 -1.51 6.37 -23.24
N THR A 96 -0.92 7.56 -23.12
CA THR A 96 -1.35 8.75 -23.86
C THR A 96 -1.38 8.36 -25.33
N THR A 97 -2.59 8.17 -25.85
CA THR A 97 -2.85 8.26 -27.29
C THR A 97 -2.84 9.73 -27.67
#